data_AF-A0A0N0PAV2-F1
#
_entry.id   AF-A0A0N0PAV2-F1
#
_cell.length_a   1.000
_cell.length_b   1.000
_cell.length_c   1.000
_cell.angle_alpha   90.00
_cell.angle_beta   90.00
_cell.angle_gamma   90.00
#
_symmetry.space_group_name_H-M   'P 1'
#
loop_
_entity.id
_entity.type
_entity.pdbx_description
1 polymer ?
#
loop_
_entity_poly.entity_id
_entity_poly.type
_entity_poly.pdbx_seq_one_letter_code
_entity_poly.pdbx_strand_id
1 'polypeptide(L)'
;MYICKSKIEKHIGTWLDSNPGPAGPLVGCGKSHLEHNTPVFKELMKILKLPADHYKNILTLIKLQNYAPLISHLNHPGRLMIAVHLVNDVLDTDTLISTPEDLPFNESRNKFVSAFIGGLLETGELEALLVAEYLLDKEEGGYKPTPERMELVNILKSSQNEEVKFFLHSFLLIHHFKSDSADQQYLILSAARKALQGGGARRIQHTFPPILFHAYRLAFLYKDLREQDEMWEKKCQKIFQFCHQTISMLVKAELAELPLRLYLQGALAVSEAAFAGHETIAYEFLSQAFSLYEDEVSDSKAQLAAITLIIATFEQINCFGSENAEPMRTQCALAASKLLKKPDQSRAVALCAHLFWKGPKDGKQWALNDASRALDCLKKAARVAQQCMDGGVQAQLLAELLGRYALLRERGNASLTTALIDAVIQKIREELANLDQSEEVEQITKHFHNTLQHLKNRMECPDPDGLGYEGLVLS
;
A
#
# COMPACT_ATOMS: atom_id res chain seq x y z
N MET A 1 27.30 6.37 -35.48
CA MET A 1 25.83 6.23 -35.61
C MET A 1 25.37 5.54 -36.91
N TYR A 2 25.76 5.99 -38.10
CA TYR A 2 25.31 5.37 -39.37
C TYR A 2 25.91 3.97 -39.68
N ILE A 3 27.12 3.69 -39.20
CA ILE A 3 27.87 2.47 -39.54
C ILE A 3 27.34 1.22 -38.82
N CYS A 4 26.91 1.33 -37.54
CA CYS A 4 26.32 0.20 -36.81
C CYS A 4 24.92 -0.15 -37.34
N LYS A 5 24.10 0.86 -37.68
CA LYS A 5 22.77 0.68 -38.28
C LYS A 5 22.88 -0.08 -39.61
N SER A 6 23.78 0.37 -40.49
CA SER A 6 24.02 -0.28 -41.79
C SER A 6 24.56 -1.71 -41.66
N LYS A 7 25.47 -2.00 -40.73
CA LYS A 7 26.01 -3.36 -40.53
C LYS A 7 24.97 -4.34 -39.99
N ILE A 8 24.11 -3.89 -39.08
CA ILE A 8 23.03 -4.72 -38.50
C ILE A 8 21.94 -4.96 -39.55
N GLU A 9 21.50 -3.94 -40.27
CA GLU A 9 20.53 -4.06 -41.37
C GLU A 9 21.06 -4.96 -42.49
N LYS A 10 22.36 -4.87 -42.81
CA LYS A 10 23.01 -5.72 -43.82
C LYS A 10 23.13 -7.17 -43.37
N HIS A 11 23.42 -7.44 -42.09
CA HIS A 11 23.43 -8.81 -41.55
C HIS A 11 22.03 -9.45 -41.52
N ILE A 12 21.00 -8.67 -41.16
CA ILE A 12 19.60 -9.12 -41.19
C ILE A 12 19.13 -9.36 -42.63
N GLY A 13 19.48 -8.47 -43.57
CA GLY A 13 19.20 -8.62 -45.00
C GLY A 13 19.88 -9.84 -45.62
N THR A 14 21.18 -10.03 -45.36
CA THR A 14 21.90 -11.22 -45.84
C THR A 14 21.37 -12.52 -45.26
N TRP A 15 20.79 -12.51 -44.05
CA TRP A 15 20.19 -13.70 -43.46
C TRP A 15 18.86 -14.08 -44.14
N LEU A 16 18.05 -13.08 -44.53
CA LEU A 16 16.83 -13.29 -45.31
C LEU A 16 17.13 -13.79 -46.75
N ASP A 17 18.18 -13.26 -47.37
CA ASP A 17 18.58 -13.62 -48.74
C ASP A 17 19.28 -14.99 -48.83
N SER A 18 19.92 -15.45 -47.74
CA SER A 18 20.66 -16.72 -47.72
C SER A 18 19.78 -17.96 -47.47
N ASN A 19 18.47 -17.78 -47.23
CA ASN A 19 17.50 -18.87 -47.09
C ASN A 19 16.27 -18.62 -47.99
N PRO A 20 16.41 -18.77 -49.32
CA PRO A 20 15.25 -18.85 -50.19
C PRO A 20 14.57 -20.18 -49.90
N GLY A 21 13.41 -20.16 -49.25
CA GLY A 21 12.66 -21.38 -48.96
C GLY A 21 12.41 -22.19 -50.25
N PRO A 22 12.48 -23.53 -50.21
CA PRO A 22 11.97 -24.32 -51.32
C PRO A 22 10.44 -24.27 -51.26
N ALA A 23 9.82 -23.83 -52.34
CA ALA A 23 8.40 -23.99 -52.57
C ALA A 23 8.10 -25.48 -52.84
N GLY A 24 7.40 -26.13 -51.91
CA GLY A 24 6.89 -27.50 -52.04
C GLY A 24 6.26 -27.97 -50.73
N PRO A 25 5.09 -28.63 -50.74
CA PRO A 25 4.14 -28.61 -49.63
C PRO A 25 4.59 -29.54 -48.50
N LEU A 26 5.01 -28.96 -47.37
CA LEU A 26 5.17 -29.69 -46.12
C LEU A 26 3.93 -29.50 -45.25
N VAL A 27 3.09 -30.52 -45.34
CA VAL A 27 2.04 -30.85 -44.38
C VAL A 27 2.65 -30.94 -42.97
N GLY A 28 2.08 -30.17 -42.05
CA GLY A 28 1.99 -30.50 -40.63
C GLY A 28 3.23 -30.36 -39.74
N CYS A 29 3.53 -29.14 -39.27
CA CYS A 29 3.93 -28.94 -37.87
C CYS A 29 3.65 -27.48 -37.45
N GLY A 30 2.46 -27.25 -36.90
CA GLY A 30 2.06 -25.96 -36.34
C GLY A 30 2.76 -25.69 -35.01
N LYS A 31 3.93 -25.04 -35.04
CA LYS A 31 4.47 -24.33 -33.87
C LYS A 31 4.81 -22.90 -34.27
N SER A 32 4.03 -21.95 -33.78
CA SER A 32 4.16 -20.50 -34.05
C SER A 32 5.38 -19.84 -33.37
N HIS A 33 6.17 -20.57 -32.58
CA HIS A 33 7.27 -20.04 -31.77
C HIS A 33 8.49 -20.98 -31.79
N LEU A 34 9.69 -20.39 -31.71
CA LEU A 34 10.96 -21.13 -31.61
C LEU A 34 11.06 -21.90 -30.30
N GLU A 35 11.41 -23.18 -30.35
CA GLU A 35 11.56 -24.03 -29.16
C GLU A 35 12.74 -23.58 -28.26
N HIS A 36 12.54 -23.70 -26.95
CA HIS A 36 13.50 -23.23 -25.94
C HIS A 36 14.82 -23.99 -26.06
N ASN A 37 15.94 -23.30 -25.82
CA ASN A 37 17.28 -23.91 -25.76
C ASN A 37 17.80 -24.60 -27.04
N THR A 38 17.13 -24.43 -28.18
CA THR A 38 17.68 -24.84 -29.48
C THR A 38 18.93 -24.02 -29.85
N PRO A 39 19.83 -24.53 -30.71
CA PRO A 39 20.98 -23.77 -31.20
C PRO A 39 20.56 -22.44 -31.85
N VAL A 40 19.45 -22.47 -32.61
CA VAL A 40 18.85 -21.29 -33.26
C VAL A 40 18.35 -20.29 -32.22
N PHE A 41 17.71 -20.76 -31.15
CA PHE A 41 17.29 -19.92 -30.02
C PHE A 41 18.47 -19.23 -29.35
N LYS A 42 19.56 -19.96 -29.09
CA LYS A 42 20.77 -19.40 -28.44
C LYS A 42 21.44 -18.31 -29.28
N GLU A 43 21.53 -18.51 -30.60
CA GLU A 43 22.07 -17.49 -31.50
C GLU A 43 21.14 -16.28 -31.66
N LEU A 44 19.82 -16.49 -31.75
CA LEU A 44 18.86 -15.39 -31.77
C LEU A 44 18.90 -14.56 -30.47
N MET A 45 19.03 -15.22 -29.31
CA MET A 45 19.20 -14.57 -28.01
C MET A 45 20.49 -13.73 -27.96
N LYS A 46 21.61 -14.22 -28.51
CA LYS A 46 22.86 -13.44 -28.62
C LYS A 46 22.67 -12.22 -29.52
N ILE A 47 22.01 -12.39 -30.67
CA ILE A 47 21.73 -11.30 -31.62
C ILE A 47 20.87 -10.21 -30.98
N LEU A 48 19.92 -10.57 -30.13
CA LEU A 48 19.06 -9.60 -29.43
C LEU A 48 19.75 -8.94 -28.24
N LYS A 49 20.67 -9.64 -27.54
CA LYS A 49 21.46 -9.06 -26.45
C LYS A 49 22.54 -8.10 -26.92
N LEU A 50 23.18 -8.35 -28.07
CA LEU A 50 24.23 -7.49 -28.63
C LEU A 50 23.85 -6.00 -28.73
N PRO A 51 22.71 -5.60 -29.32
CA PRO A 51 22.30 -4.20 -29.33
C PRO A 51 21.94 -3.71 -27.93
N ALA A 52 21.36 -4.55 -27.06
CA ALA A 52 21.05 -4.18 -25.68
C ALA A 52 22.31 -3.78 -24.89
N ASP A 53 23.32 -4.65 -24.91
CA ASP A 53 24.62 -4.46 -24.26
C ASP A 53 25.42 -3.29 -24.85
N HIS A 54 25.27 -3.05 -26.15
CA HIS A 54 26.01 -1.99 -26.86
C HIS A 54 25.40 -0.61 -26.67
N TYR A 55 24.08 -0.47 -26.81
CA TYR A 55 23.41 0.82 -26.72
C TYR A 55 23.16 1.24 -25.27
N LYS A 56 23.00 0.29 -24.33
CA LYS A 56 22.72 0.55 -22.90
C LYS A 56 21.62 1.59 -22.68
N ASN A 57 20.68 1.67 -23.61
CA ASN A 57 19.60 2.65 -23.62
C ASN A 57 18.40 2.06 -24.35
N ILE A 58 17.37 1.75 -23.58
CA ILE A 58 16.15 1.11 -24.07
C ILE A 58 15.42 1.97 -25.11
N LEU A 59 15.49 3.30 -25.03
CA LEU A 59 14.85 4.21 -25.97
C LEU A 59 15.44 4.11 -27.37
N THR A 60 16.73 3.75 -27.47
CA THR A 60 17.40 3.52 -28.76
C THR A 60 17.01 2.16 -29.35
N LEU A 61 16.83 1.16 -28.50
CA LEU A 61 16.40 -0.19 -28.90
C LEU A 61 14.96 -0.20 -29.40
N ILE A 62 14.06 0.53 -28.74
CA ILE A 62 12.66 0.67 -29.13
C ILE A 62 12.52 1.38 -30.50
N LYS A 63 13.49 2.23 -30.88
CA LYS A 63 13.52 2.91 -32.19
C LYS A 63 13.96 2.00 -33.35
N LEU A 64 14.44 0.79 -33.08
CA LEU A 64 14.85 -0.17 -34.12
C LEU A 64 13.63 -0.87 -34.74
N GLN A 65 13.43 -0.68 -36.05
CA GLN A 65 12.23 -1.15 -36.78
C GLN A 65 11.99 -2.66 -36.65
N ASN A 66 13.04 -3.48 -36.65
CA ASN A 66 12.93 -4.94 -36.68
C ASN A 66 13.20 -5.61 -35.32
N TYR A 67 13.47 -4.85 -34.26
CA TYR A 67 13.77 -5.43 -32.94
C TYR A 67 12.51 -6.04 -32.29
N ALA A 68 11.36 -5.36 -32.41
CA ALA A 68 10.09 -5.82 -31.87
C ALA A 68 9.51 -7.08 -32.56
N PRO A 69 9.48 -7.16 -33.90
CA PRO A 69 9.10 -8.39 -34.59
C PRO A 69 9.98 -9.58 -34.22
N LEU A 70 11.30 -9.39 -34.06
CA LEU A 70 12.22 -10.48 -33.70
C LEU A 70 11.91 -11.10 -32.33
N ILE A 71 11.51 -10.28 -31.35
CA ILE A 71 11.11 -10.78 -30.02
C ILE A 71 9.81 -11.59 -30.11
N SER A 72 8.89 -11.25 -31.02
CA SER A 72 7.64 -11.98 -31.19
C SER A 72 7.82 -13.43 -31.68
N HIS A 73 8.96 -13.74 -32.32
CA HIS A 73 9.30 -15.09 -32.78
C HIS A 73 9.87 -15.99 -31.66
N LEU A 74 10.31 -15.41 -30.54
CA LEU A 74 10.75 -16.18 -29.38
C LEU A 74 9.55 -16.82 -28.67
N ASN A 75 9.79 -17.96 -28.04
CA ASN A 75 8.86 -18.50 -27.05
C ASN A 75 8.88 -17.70 -25.74
N HIS A 76 7.90 -17.99 -24.88
CA HIS A 76 7.73 -17.29 -23.60
C HIS A 76 9.02 -17.21 -22.75
N PRO A 77 9.77 -18.31 -22.48
CA PRO A 77 11.04 -18.22 -21.75
C PRO A 77 12.07 -17.28 -22.39
N GLY A 78 12.18 -17.26 -23.73
CA GLY A 78 13.09 -16.33 -24.41
C GLY A 78 12.66 -14.87 -24.30
N ARG A 79 11.36 -14.61 -24.40
CA ARG A 79 10.80 -13.25 -24.22
C ARG A 79 11.06 -12.75 -22.80
N LEU A 80 10.86 -13.60 -21.79
CA LEU A 80 11.15 -13.30 -20.38
C LEU A 80 12.64 -13.02 -20.15
N MET A 81 13.54 -13.85 -20.67
CA MET A 81 14.99 -13.67 -20.51
C MET A 81 15.50 -12.35 -21.11
N ILE A 82 15.04 -11.98 -22.30
CA ILE A 82 15.39 -10.69 -22.91
C ILE A 82 14.75 -9.55 -22.14
N ALA A 83 13.51 -9.74 -21.68
CA ALA A 83 12.83 -8.71 -20.92
C ALA A 83 13.58 -8.35 -19.64
N VAL A 84 13.95 -9.37 -18.86
CA VAL A 84 14.75 -9.22 -17.64
C VAL A 84 16.11 -8.58 -17.94
N HIS A 85 16.78 -8.99 -19.01
CA HIS A 85 18.05 -8.38 -19.45
C HIS A 85 17.89 -6.88 -19.69
N LEU A 86 16.88 -6.49 -20.46
CA LEU A 86 16.62 -5.09 -20.79
C LEU A 86 16.22 -4.25 -19.57
N VAL A 87 15.44 -4.80 -18.63
CA VAL A 87 15.14 -4.04 -17.41
C VAL A 87 16.39 -3.87 -16.56
N ASN A 88 17.23 -4.90 -16.39
CA ASN A 88 18.52 -4.74 -15.68
C ASN A 88 19.38 -3.65 -16.30
N ASP A 89 19.46 -3.60 -17.64
CA ASP A 89 20.19 -2.54 -18.33
C ASP A 89 19.62 -1.15 -18.01
N VAL A 90 18.29 -1.00 -17.99
CA VAL A 90 17.61 0.26 -17.60
C VAL A 90 17.91 0.65 -16.15
N LEU A 91 17.95 -0.32 -15.24
CA LEU A 91 18.23 -0.08 -13.83
C LEU A 91 19.69 0.31 -13.59
N ASP A 92 20.62 -0.37 -14.25
CA ASP A 92 22.06 -0.10 -14.14
C ASP A 92 22.45 1.24 -14.80
N THR A 93 21.65 1.74 -15.75
CA THR A 93 21.93 2.98 -16.52
C THR A 93 21.10 4.19 -16.09
N ASP A 94 20.17 4.02 -15.14
CA ASP A 94 19.24 5.04 -14.63
C ASP A 94 18.46 5.79 -15.74
N THR A 95 18.17 5.13 -16.86
CA THR A 95 17.47 5.78 -17.98
C THR A 95 16.03 6.13 -17.60
N LEU A 96 15.69 7.41 -17.69
CA LEU A 96 14.34 7.93 -17.42
C LEU A 96 13.44 7.80 -18.64
N ILE A 97 12.18 7.40 -18.42
CA ILE A 97 11.15 7.36 -19.47
C ILE A 97 10.27 8.60 -19.28
N SER A 98 10.52 9.62 -20.11
CA SER A 98 10.01 10.98 -19.88
C SER A 98 8.89 11.44 -20.79
N THR A 99 8.60 10.74 -21.89
CA THR A 99 7.47 11.08 -22.76
C THR A 99 6.53 9.89 -22.98
N PRO A 100 5.23 10.14 -23.25
CA PRO A 100 4.29 9.06 -23.63
C PRO A 100 4.68 8.36 -24.94
N GLU A 101 5.56 8.97 -25.74
CA GLU A 101 6.10 8.40 -26.97
C GLU A 101 7.33 7.53 -26.70
N ASP A 102 8.14 7.87 -25.69
CA ASP A 102 9.27 7.07 -25.19
C ASP A 102 8.81 5.87 -24.38
N LEU A 103 7.58 5.91 -23.88
CA LEU A 103 6.91 4.71 -23.47
C LEU A 103 6.86 3.72 -24.63
N PRO A 104 7.11 2.44 -24.37
CA PRO A 104 7.02 1.43 -25.42
C PRO A 104 5.55 1.20 -25.89
N PHE A 105 4.57 1.97 -25.40
CA PHE A 105 3.12 1.76 -25.47
C PHE A 105 2.35 2.47 -26.62
N ASN A 106 2.99 3.17 -27.57
CA ASN A 106 2.27 3.82 -28.69
C ASN A 106 1.84 2.80 -29.78
N GLU A 107 0.80 3.10 -30.57
CA GLU A 107 0.08 2.15 -31.45
C GLU A 107 0.95 1.32 -32.42
N SER A 108 2.08 1.86 -32.86
CA SER A 108 3.07 1.19 -33.73
C SER A 108 4.11 0.34 -32.96
N ARG A 109 4.29 0.59 -31.66
CA ARG A 109 5.20 -0.11 -30.72
C ARG A 109 4.48 -1.16 -29.85
N ASN A 110 3.16 -1.24 -29.94
CA ASN A 110 2.32 -2.26 -29.31
C ASN A 110 2.82 -3.70 -29.53
N LYS A 111 3.53 -4.01 -30.62
CA LYS A 111 4.10 -5.35 -30.84
C LYS A 111 5.29 -5.65 -29.91
N PHE A 112 6.15 -4.66 -29.65
CA PHE A 112 7.29 -4.84 -28.72
C PHE A 112 6.76 -5.10 -27.32
N VAL A 113 5.82 -4.28 -26.87
CA VAL A 113 5.22 -4.41 -25.54
C VAL A 113 4.32 -5.61 -25.45
N SER A 114 3.43 -5.84 -26.41
CA SER A 114 2.58 -7.03 -26.38
C SER A 114 3.41 -8.31 -26.44
N ALA A 115 4.59 -8.31 -27.06
CA ALA A 115 5.52 -9.45 -27.01
C ALA A 115 6.33 -9.49 -25.71
N PHE A 116 6.82 -8.36 -25.21
CA PHE A 116 7.58 -8.23 -23.96
C PHE A 116 6.68 -8.51 -22.75
N ILE A 117 5.61 -7.75 -22.59
CA ILE A 117 4.55 -7.93 -21.59
C ILE A 117 3.78 -9.23 -21.85
N GLY A 118 3.36 -9.59 -23.06
CA GLY A 118 2.71 -10.91 -23.27
C GLY A 118 3.63 -12.08 -22.93
N GLY A 119 4.93 -11.97 -23.22
CA GLY A 119 5.95 -12.92 -22.77
C GLY A 119 6.29 -12.85 -21.29
N LEU A 120 5.91 -11.78 -20.60
CA LEU A 120 5.95 -11.72 -19.14
C LEU A 120 4.68 -12.35 -18.57
N LEU A 121 3.49 -12.05 -19.10
CA LEU A 121 2.15 -12.27 -18.53
C LEU A 121 1.55 -13.68 -18.70
N GLU A 122 2.09 -14.53 -19.57
CA GLU A 122 1.43 -15.79 -20.01
C GLU A 122 1.61 -17.02 -19.08
N THR A 123 2.17 -16.88 -17.88
CA THR A 123 2.29 -18.00 -16.91
C THR A 123 1.68 -17.66 -15.55
N GLY A 124 0.85 -18.57 -15.04
CA GLY A 124 0.12 -18.47 -13.77
C GLY A 124 0.50 -19.61 -12.81
N GLU A 125 1.78 -19.91 -12.67
CA GLU A 125 2.21 -21.04 -11.84
C GLU A 125 2.33 -20.64 -10.35
N LEU A 126 2.04 -21.63 -9.50
CA LEU A 126 1.67 -21.49 -8.09
C LEU A 126 2.87 -21.34 -7.14
N GLU A 127 4.10 -21.41 -7.63
CA GLU A 127 5.29 -21.60 -6.79
C GLU A 127 5.90 -20.28 -6.26
N ALA A 128 5.38 -19.14 -6.70
CA ALA A 128 5.76 -17.79 -6.26
C ALA A 128 5.28 -17.43 -4.84
N LEU A 129 4.13 -17.99 -4.43
CA LEU A 129 3.40 -17.57 -3.22
C LEU A 129 4.10 -18.05 -1.94
N LEU A 130 4.63 -19.28 -1.96
CA LEU A 130 5.34 -19.89 -0.84
C LEU A 130 6.65 -19.16 -0.48
N VAL A 131 7.30 -18.52 -1.47
CA VAL A 131 8.57 -17.81 -1.24
C VAL A 131 8.33 -16.34 -0.92
N ALA A 132 7.25 -15.73 -1.43
CA ALA A 132 6.84 -14.38 -1.05
C ALA A 132 6.33 -14.33 0.41
N GLU A 133 5.58 -15.34 0.86
CA GLU A 133 5.25 -15.52 2.29
C GLU A 133 6.53 -15.75 3.10
N TYR A 134 7.45 -16.62 2.66
CA TYR A 134 8.70 -16.91 3.39
C TYR A 134 9.66 -15.72 3.51
N LEU A 135 9.66 -14.79 2.55
CA LEU A 135 10.50 -13.58 2.58
C LEU A 135 9.85 -12.40 3.32
N LEU A 136 8.52 -12.39 3.45
CA LEU A 136 7.77 -11.37 4.18
C LEU A 136 7.52 -11.76 5.65
N ASP A 137 7.58 -13.04 5.99
CA ASP A 137 7.29 -13.57 7.33
C ASP A 137 8.57 -13.76 8.17
N LYS A 138 9.28 -12.66 8.40
CA LYS A 138 10.18 -12.54 9.56
C LYS A 138 9.67 -11.44 10.48
N GLU A 139 8.67 -11.77 11.29
CA GLU A 139 8.52 -11.14 12.59
C GLU A 139 9.77 -11.47 13.43
N GLU A 140 10.58 -10.45 13.71
CA GLU A 140 10.99 -10.09 15.07
C GLU A 140 11.87 -8.83 15.03
N GLY A 141 11.33 -7.73 15.59
CA GLY A 141 12.12 -6.69 16.23
C GLY A 141 12.80 -5.63 15.34
N GLY A 142 12.24 -4.42 15.36
CA GLY A 142 12.98 -3.18 15.17
C GLY A 142 12.74 -2.48 13.83
N TYR A 143 12.01 -1.36 13.91
CA TYR A 143 11.92 -0.37 12.84
C TYR A 143 13.32 0.02 12.35
N LYS A 144 13.67 -0.35 11.12
CA LYS A 144 14.81 0.22 10.38
C LYS A 144 14.27 1.09 9.25
N PRO A 145 14.87 2.27 9.01
CA PRO A 145 14.48 3.11 7.89
C PRO A 145 14.77 2.38 6.58
N THR A 146 13.95 2.68 5.57
CA THR A 146 14.08 2.37 4.14
C THR A 146 15.41 1.71 3.74
N PRO A 147 15.43 0.47 3.22
CA PRO A 147 16.67 -0.12 2.71
C PRO A 147 17.21 0.72 1.54
N GLU A 148 18.52 1.00 1.55
CA GLU A 148 19.16 1.78 0.50
C GLU A 148 19.06 1.03 -0.84
N ARG A 149 18.78 1.77 -1.94
CA ARG A 149 18.57 1.25 -3.31
C ARG A 149 19.61 0.22 -3.74
N MET A 150 20.85 0.37 -3.29
CA MET A 150 22.00 -0.47 -3.64
C MET A 150 22.01 -1.81 -2.90
N GLU A 151 21.47 -1.88 -1.70
CA GLU A 151 21.34 -3.10 -0.90
C GLU A 151 20.27 -4.02 -1.47
N LEU A 152 19.14 -3.43 -1.90
CA LEU A 152 18.11 -4.12 -2.67
C LEU A 152 18.69 -4.66 -3.99
N VAL A 153 19.47 -3.84 -4.75
CA VAL A 153 20.12 -4.24 -6.02
C VAL A 153 21.13 -5.38 -5.86
N ASN A 154 21.76 -5.52 -4.69
CA ASN A 154 22.68 -6.63 -4.44
C ASN A 154 21.94 -7.92 -4.05
N ILE A 155 20.90 -7.83 -3.23
CA ILE A 155 20.00 -8.96 -2.94
C ILE A 155 19.34 -9.45 -4.25
N LEU A 156 18.97 -8.52 -5.13
CA LEU A 156 18.41 -8.72 -6.48
C LEU A 156 19.31 -9.54 -7.41
N LYS A 157 20.62 -9.26 -7.44
CA LYS A 157 21.60 -9.98 -8.28
C LYS A 157 21.82 -11.42 -7.81
N SER A 158 21.57 -11.70 -6.53
CA SER A 158 21.75 -13.02 -5.93
C SER A 158 20.55 -13.97 -6.08
N SER A 159 19.36 -13.46 -6.40
CA SER A 159 18.15 -14.28 -6.53
C SER A 159 18.17 -15.14 -7.80
N GLN A 160 17.92 -16.44 -7.67
CA GLN A 160 17.78 -17.38 -8.79
C GLN A 160 16.35 -17.46 -9.34
N ASN A 161 15.38 -16.84 -8.66
CA ASN A 161 13.96 -16.93 -9.00
C ASN A 161 13.55 -15.82 -9.98
N GLU A 162 13.12 -16.20 -11.19
CA GLU A 162 12.75 -15.29 -12.28
C GLU A 162 11.50 -14.43 -11.97
N GLU A 163 10.61 -14.89 -11.09
CA GLU A 163 9.40 -14.17 -10.69
C GLU A 163 9.66 -13.11 -9.61
N VAL A 164 10.60 -13.37 -8.69
CA VAL A 164 11.10 -12.35 -7.73
C VAL A 164 11.82 -11.24 -8.49
N LYS A 165 12.57 -11.60 -9.54
CA LYS A 165 13.11 -10.63 -10.50
C LYS A 165 11.97 -9.88 -11.18
N PHE A 166 10.95 -10.54 -11.73
CA PHE A 166 9.82 -9.86 -12.38
C PHE A 166 9.10 -8.84 -11.46
N PHE A 167 8.80 -9.24 -10.23
CA PHE A 167 8.18 -8.43 -9.19
C PHE A 167 8.97 -7.13 -8.96
N LEU A 168 10.27 -7.24 -8.71
CA LEU A 168 11.12 -6.10 -8.40
C LEU A 168 11.41 -5.24 -9.65
N HIS A 169 11.59 -5.86 -10.82
CA HIS A 169 11.75 -5.14 -12.08
C HIS A 169 10.51 -4.32 -12.44
N SER A 170 9.29 -4.83 -12.20
CA SER A 170 8.06 -4.07 -12.44
C SER A 170 7.95 -2.86 -11.50
N PHE A 171 8.27 -3.04 -10.23
CA PHE A 171 8.30 -1.97 -9.22
C PHE A 171 9.32 -0.89 -9.56
N LEU A 172 10.56 -1.28 -9.86
CA LEU A 172 11.64 -0.38 -10.23
C LEU A 172 11.35 0.32 -11.57
N LEU A 173 10.84 -0.37 -12.57
CA LEU A 173 10.50 0.22 -13.87
C LEU A 173 9.44 1.32 -13.75
N ILE A 174 8.45 1.14 -12.88
CA ILE A 174 7.45 2.19 -12.59
C ILE A 174 8.11 3.41 -11.92
N HIS A 175 9.13 3.21 -11.08
CA HIS A 175 9.90 4.33 -10.50
C HIS A 175 10.74 5.12 -11.52
N HIS A 176 11.08 4.51 -12.65
CA HIS A 176 11.78 5.17 -13.77
C HIS A 176 10.83 5.85 -14.77
N PHE A 177 9.52 5.69 -14.61
CA PHE A 177 8.51 6.45 -15.33
C PHE A 177 8.42 7.85 -14.73
N LYS A 178 9.25 8.77 -15.23
CA LYS A 178 9.28 10.17 -14.79
C LYS A 178 9.37 11.10 -15.98
N SER A 179 8.35 11.91 -16.14
CA SER A 179 8.30 13.03 -17.07
C SER A 179 8.52 14.36 -16.35
N ASP A 180 9.10 15.32 -17.06
CA ASP A 180 9.22 16.71 -16.63
C ASP A 180 7.85 17.43 -16.64
N SER A 181 6.85 16.89 -17.36
CA SER A 181 5.49 17.43 -17.41
C SER A 181 4.51 16.53 -16.64
N ALA A 182 3.74 17.15 -15.73
CA ALA A 182 2.71 16.46 -14.95
C ALA A 182 1.65 15.78 -15.83
N ASP A 183 1.23 16.42 -16.93
CA ASP A 183 0.23 15.86 -17.85
C ASP A 183 0.76 14.65 -18.61
N GLN A 184 2.03 14.68 -19.01
CA GLN A 184 2.70 13.53 -19.61
C GLN A 184 2.87 12.39 -18.61
N GLN A 185 3.17 12.72 -17.34
CA GLN A 185 3.24 11.74 -16.27
C GLN A 185 1.90 11.00 -16.08
N TYR A 186 0.77 11.71 -16.14
CA TYR A 186 -0.55 11.08 -16.07
C TYR A 186 -0.80 10.10 -17.23
N LEU A 187 -0.43 10.50 -18.46
CA LEU A 187 -0.55 9.64 -19.64
C LEU A 187 0.32 8.38 -19.51
N ILE A 188 1.53 8.52 -18.95
CA ILE A 188 2.41 7.39 -18.66
C ILE A 188 1.76 6.40 -17.69
N LEU A 189 1.23 6.88 -16.57
CA LEU A 189 0.58 6.02 -15.57
C LEU A 189 -0.67 5.34 -16.15
N SER A 190 -1.46 6.04 -16.96
CA SER A 190 -2.65 5.49 -17.61
C SER A 190 -2.30 4.39 -18.61
N ALA A 191 -1.28 4.62 -19.44
CA ALA A 191 -0.78 3.62 -20.38
C ALA A 191 -0.19 2.40 -19.66
N ALA A 192 0.60 2.63 -18.60
CA ALA A 192 1.18 1.58 -17.78
C ALA A 192 0.09 0.69 -17.15
N ARG A 193 -0.95 1.27 -16.53
CA ARG A 193 -2.08 0.51 -15.99
C ARG A 193 -2.77 -0.31 -17.08
N LYS A 194 -3.07 0.30 -18.23
CA LYS A 194 -3.75 -0.38 -19.36
C LYS A 194 -2.93 -1.54 -19.91
N ALA A 195 -1.60 -1.45 -19.90
CA ALA A 195 -0.72 -2.51 -20.34
C ALA A 195 -0.60 -3.64 -19.30
N LEU A 196 -0.52 -3.30 -18.01
CA LEU A 196 -0.29 -4.25 -16.93
C LEU A 196 -1.56 -4.98 -16.47
N GLN A 197 -2.75 -4.45 -16.75
CA GLN A 197 -4.01 -5.08 -16.36
C GLN A 197 -4.24 -6.47 -16.99
N GLY A 198 -3.57 -6.80 -18.11
CA GLY A 198 -3.70 -8.10 -18.76
C GLY A 198 -3.04 -9.25 -18.01
N GLY A 199 -2.31 -8.97 -16.91
CA GLY A 199 -1.50 -9.96 -16.21
C GLY A 199 -2.22 -10.90 -15.25
N GLY A 200 -3.52 -10.73 -15.07
CA GLY A 200 -4.32 -11.53 -14.14
C GLY A 200 -4.10 -11.16 -12.66
N ALA A 201 -4.95 -11.75 -11.81
CA ALA A 201 -5.10 -11.42 -10.38
C ALA A 201 -3.77 -11.40 -9.61
N ARG A 202 -2.95 -12.45 -9.77
CA ARG A 202 -1.69 -12.63 -9.05
C ARG A 202 -0.63 -11.58 -9.36
N ARG A 203 -0.75 -10.87 -10.48
CA ARG A 203 0.24 -9.86 -10.93
C ARG A 203 -0.22 -8.44 -10.66
N ILE A 204 -1.52 -8.19 -10.84
CA ILE A 204 -2.07 -6.86 -10.57
C ILE A 204 -1.96 -6.47 -9.09
N GLN A 205 -2.04 -7.45 -8.17
CA GLN A 205 -1.82 -7.22 -6.73
C GLN A 205 -0.45 -6.60 -6.39
N HIS A 206 0.54 -6.79 -7.26
CA HIS A 206 1.90 -6.31 -7.04
C HIS A 206 2.25 -5.10 -7.92
N THR A 207 1.66 -5.01 -9.11
CA THR A 207 1.97 -3.96 -10.09
C THR A 207 1.11 -2.72 -9.95
N PHE A 208 -0.12 -2.84 -9.42
CA PHE A 208 -1.03 -1.70 -9.25
C PHE A 208 -0.69 -0.81 -8.04
N PRO A 209 -0.27 -1.33 -6.87
CA PRO A 209 0.10 -0.46 -5.75
C PRO A 209 1.16 0.60 -6.11
N PRO A 210 2.25 0.28 -6.83
CA PRO A 210 3.22 1.29 -7.25
C PRO A 210 2.63 2.35 -8.19
N ILE A 211 1.75 1.96 -9.12
CA ILE A 211 1.05 2.90 -10.02
C ILE A 211 0.17 3.85 -9.20
N LEU A 212 -0.56 3.33 -8.21
CA LEU A 212 -1.41 4.12 -7.32
C LEU A 212 -0.60 5.13 -6.51
N PHE A 213 0.52 4.71 -5.91
CA PHE A 213 1.38 5.64 -5.17
C PHE A 213 1.99 6.73 -6.06
N HIS A 214 2.38 6.42 -7.30
CA HIS A 214 2.82 7.44 -8.24
C HIS A 214 1.68 8.38 -8.65
N ALA A 215 0.46 7.87 -8.78
CA ALA A 215 -0.72 8.69 -9.04
C ALA A 215 -1.04 9.62 -7.87
N TYR A 216 -0.92 9.16 -6.61
CA TYR A 216 -1.09 10.03 -5.43
C TYR A 216 -0.03 11.13 -5.38
N ARG A 217 1.24 10.80 -5.64
CA ARG A 217 2.31 11.80 -5.72
C ARG A 217 2.06 12.82 -6.83
N LEU A 218 1.51 12.38 -7.96
CA LEU A 218 1.12 13.28 -9.05
C LEU A 218 -0.02 14.22 -8.62
N ALA A 219 -1.00 13.74 -7.85
CA ALA A 219 -2.04 14.61 -7.30
C ALA A 219 -1.47 15.70 -6.37
N PHE A 220 -0.48 15.35 -5.53
CA PHE A 220 0.23 16.32 -4.70
C PHE A 220 1.03 17.33 -5.53
N LEU A 221 1.68 16.88 -6.62
CA LEU A 221 2.35 17.79 -7.55
C LEU A 221 1.37 18.81 -8.17
N TYR A 222 0.18 18.37 -8.59
CA TYR A 222 -0.84 19.32 -9.11
C TYR A 222 -1.32 20.30 -8.05
N LYS A 223 -1.39 19.89 -6.78
CA LYS A 223 -1.69 20.80 -5.66
C LYS A 223 -0.61 21.87 -5.50
N ASP A 224 0.67 21.50 -5.63
CA ASP A 224 1.78 22.45 -5.57
C ASP A 224 1.77 23.42 -6.77
N LEU A 225 1.29 22.95 -7.94
CA LEU A 225 1.14 23.74 -9.16
C LEU A 225 -0.20 24.51 -9.25
N ARG A 226 -0.98 24.61 -8.17
CA ARG A 226 -2.32 25.24 -8.16
C ARG A 226 -2.37 26.68 -8.67
N GLU A 227 -1.27 27.43 -8.54
CA GLU A 227 -1.19 28.82 -9.02
C GLU A 227 -0.90 28.91 -10.53
N GLN A 228 -0.38 27.84 -11.12
CA GLN A 228 0.01 27.79 -12.53
C GLN A 228 -1.03 27.07 -13.40
N ASP A 229 -1.82 26.18 -12.82
CA ASP A 229 -2.80 25.36 -13.51
C ASP A 229 -4.21 25.59 -12.96
N GLU A 230 -5.04 26.38 -13.67
CA GLU A 230 -6.44 26.63 -13.28
C GLU A 230 -7.30 25.36 -13.25
N MET A 231 -6.90 24.29 -13.94
CA MET A 231 -7.64 23.03 -14.02
C MET A 231 -7.13 21.97 -13.04
N TRP A 232 -6.22 22.31 -12.12
CA TRP A 232 -5.59 21.35 -11.20
C TRP A 232 -6.63 20.52 -10.42
N GLU A 233 -7.74 21.12 -9.97
CA GLU A 233 -8.80 20.41 -9.23
C GLU A 233 -9.45 19.32 -10.07
N LYS A 234 -9.79 19.62 -11.33
CA LYS A 234 -10.38 18.64 -12.26
C LYS A 234 -9.38 17.53 -12.58
N LYS A 235 -8.09 17.86 -12.67
CA LYS A 235 -7.02 16.88 -12.87
C LYS A 235 -6.88 15.97 -11.64
N CYS A 236 -6.89 16.50 -10.42
CA CYS A 236 -6.91 15.74 -9.17
C CYS A 236 -8.12 14.79 -9.11
N GLN A 237 -9.33 15.28 -9.41
CA GLN A 237 -10.53 14.44 -9.49
C GLN A 237 -10.34 13.27 -10.45
N LYS A 238 -9.81 13.54 -11.65
CA LYS A 238 -9.55 12.50 -12.66
C LYS A 238 -8.49 11.49 -12.21
N ILE A 239 -7.47 11.92 -11.46
CA ILE A 239 -6.45 11.04 -10.88
C ILE A 239 -7.08 10.13 -9.82
N PHE A 240 -7.89 10.66 -8.91
CA PHE A 240 -8.52 9.84 -7.88
C PHE A 240 -9.60 8.91 -8.43
N GLN A 241 -10.31 9.30 -9.50
CA GLN A 241 -11.17 8.38 -10.25
C GLN A 241 -10.36 7.24 -10.89
N PHE A 242 -9.20 7.54 -11.47
CA PHE A 242 -8.26 6.54 -11.98
C PHE A 242 -7.78 5.59 -10.87
N CYS A 243 -7.43 6.12 -9.69
CA CYS A 243 -7.03 5.32 -8.54
C CYS A 243 -8.16 4.40 -8.07
N HIS A 244 -9.38 4.94 -7.91
CA HIS A 244 -10.56 4.18 -7.52
C HIS A 244 -10.79 3.00 -8.48
N GLN A 245 -10.86 3.26 -9.78
CA GLN A 245 -11.04 2.20 -10.79
C GLN A 245 -9.95 1.12 -10.72
N THR A 246 -8.70 1.53 -10.48
CA THR A 246 -7.57 0.61 -10.37
C THR A 246 -7.67 -0.26 -9.12
N ILE A 247 -8.11 0.29 -7.99
CA ILE A 247 -8.35 -0.48 -6.77
C ILE A 247 -9.56 -1.41 -6.96
N SER A 248 -10.65 -0.95 -7.61
CA SER A 248 -11.81 -1.81 -7.90
C SER A 248 -11.46 -3.02 -8.78
N MET A 249 -10.42 -2.92 -9.62
CA MET A 249 -9.92 -4.07 -10.38
C MET A 249 -9.22 -5.11 -9.49
N LEU A 250 -8.59 -4.67 -8.40
CA LEU A 250 -8.02 -5.59 -7.39
C LEU A 250 -9.13 -6.27 -6.59
N VAL A 251 -10.20 -5.54 -6.26
CA VAL A 251 -11.39 -6.12 -5.61
C VAL A 251 -12.02 -7.19 -6.50
N LYS A 252 -12.18 -6.93 -7.80
CA LYS A 252 -12.67 -7.91 -8.79
C LYS A 252 -11.76 -9.14 -8.96
N ALA A 253 -10.53 -9.06 -8.49
CA ALA A 253 -9.57 -10.15 -8.47
C ALA A 253 -9.58 -10.93 -7.14
N GLU A 254 -10.64 -10.78 -6.34
CA GLU A 254 -10.87 -11.50 -5.08
C GLU A 254 -9.79 -11.21 -4.02
N LEU A 255 -9.23 -10.01 -4.04
CA LEU A 255 -8.32 -9.51 -3.00
C LEU A 255 -9.11 -8.61 -2.04
N ALA A 256 -9.04 -8.88 -0.74
CA ALA A 256 -9.76 -8.11 0.27
C ALA A 256 -8.83 -7.15 1.05
N GLU A 257 -7.77 -7.71 1.60
CA GLU A 257 -6.87 -7.01 2.53
C GLU A 257 -6.02 -5.90 1.89
N LEU A 258 -5.50 -6.15 0.69
CA LEU A 258 -4.68 -5.17 -0.02
C LEU A 258 -5.53 -3.99 -0.52
N PRO A 259 -6.67 -4.21 -1.22
CA PRO A 259 -7.53 -3.11 -1.67
C PRO A 259 -8.09 -2.26 -0.53
N LEU A 260 -8.42 -2.88 0.62
CA LEU A 260 -8.81 -2.16 1.83
C LEU A 260 -7.74 -1.15 2.24
N ARG A 261 -6.48 -1.59 2.38
CA ARG A 261 -5.36 -0.70 2.73
C ARG A 261 -5.15 0.40 1.67
N LEU A 262 -5.30 0.09 0.39
CA LEU A 262 -5.19 1.06 -0.71
C LEU A 262 -6.31 2.09 -0.71
N TYR A 263 -7.55 1.69 -0.42
CA TYR A 263 -8.66 2.63 -0.24
C TYR A 263 -8.41 3.56 0.95
N LEU A 264 -7.92 3.04 2.08
CA LEU A 264 -7.56 3.87 3.25
C LEU A 264 -6.45 4.87 2.93
N GLN A 265 -5.38 4.44 2.24
CA GLN A 265 -4.32 5.35 1.79
C GLN A 265 -4.84 6.37 0.77
N GLY A 266 -5.73 5.97 -0.12
CA GLY A 266 -6.41 6.89 -1.03
C GLY A 266 -7.23 7.94 -0.30
N ALA A 267 -7.98 7.57 0.75
CA ALA A 267 -8.74 8.51 1.56
C ALA A 267 -7.84 9.54 2.26
N LEU A 268 -6.69 9.13 2.80
CA LEU A 268 -5.69 10.04 3.37
C LEU A 268 -5.13 10.99 2.30
N ALA A 269 -4.75 10.45 1.14
CA ALA A 269 -4.21 11.26 0.05
C ALA A 269 -5.22 12.27 -0.49
N VAL A 270 -6.50 11.91 -0.58
CA VAL A 270 -7.59 12.84 -0.95
C VAL A 270 -7.75 13.94 0.09
N SER A 271 -7.75 13.59 1.37
CA SER A 271 -7.83 14.56 2.48
C SER A 271 -6.68 15.55 2.45
N GLU A 272 -5.47 15.09 2.15
CA GLU A 272 -4.29 15.95 2.04
C GLU A 272 -4.31 16.81 0.77
N ALA A 273 -4.80 16.29 -0.36
CA ALA A 273 -4.83 17.03 -1.63
C ALA A 273 -5.77 18.26 -1.59
N ALA A 274 -6.89 18.17 -0.85
CA ALA A 274 -7.79 19.29 -0.52
C ALA A 274 -8.32 20.11 -1.73
N PHE A 275 -8.65 19.45 -2.84
CA PHE A 275 -9.27 20.06 -4.04
C PHE A 275 -10.80 20.09 -3.95
N ALA A 276 -11.53 20.88 -4.75
CA ALA A 276 -12.99 20.89 -4.70
C ALA A 276 -13.64 19.48 -4.83
N GLY A 277 -14.51 19.13 -3.89
CA GLY A 277 -15.21 17.83 -3.85
C GLY A 277 -14.38 16.66 -3.28
N HIS A 278 -13.20 16.92 -2.71
CA HIS A 278 -12.36 15.90 -2.05
C HIS A 278 -13.10 15.16 -0.93
N GLU A 279 -13.97 15.83 -0.17
CA GLU A 279 -14.73 15.21 0.92
C GLU A 279 -15.60 14.03 0.44
N THR A 280 -16.35 14.19 -0.66
CA THR A 280 -17.19 13.13 -1.22
C THR A 280 -16.36 11.94 -1.69
N ILE A 281 -15.20 12.21 -2.29
CA ILE A 281 -14.30 11.15 -2.77
C ILE A 281 -13.66 10.41 -1.57
N ALA A 282 -13.24 11.12 -0.52
CA ALA A 282 -12.72 10.51 0.68
C ALA A 282 -13.77 9.63 1.37
N TYR A 283 -15.03 10.09 1.42
CA TYR A 283 -16.16 9.32 1.95
C TYR A 283 -16.37 8.03 1.15
N GLU A 284 -16.35 8.11 -0.18
CA GLU A 284 -16.50 6.94 -1.05
C GLU A 284 -15.38 5.93 -0.81
N PHE A 285 -14.12 6.36 -0.73
CA PHE A 285 -12.98 5.47 -0.46
C PHE A 285 -13.12 4.76 0.90
N LEU A 286 -13.52 5.47 1.95
CA LEU A 286 -13.78 4.85 3.26
C LEU A 286 -14.98 3.90 3.22
N SER A 287 -16.06 4.26 2.53
CA SER A 287 -17.23 3.40 2.38
C SER A 287 -16.87 2.09 1.70
N GLN A 288 -16.08 2.15 0.62
CA GLN A 288 -15.58 0.95 -0.06
C GLN A 288 -14.68 0.11 0.85
N ALA A 289 -13.83 0.74 1.66
CA ALA A 289 -13.00 0.01 2.64
C ALA A 289 -13.86 -0.69 3.71
N PHE A 290 -14.94 -0.05 4.17
CA PHE A 290 -15.90 -0.66 5.09
C PHE A 290 -16.66 -1.82 4.46
N SER A 291 -17.14 -1.69 3.22
CA SER A 291 -17.79 -2.80 2.51
C SER A 291 -16.86 -4.02 2.41
N LEU A 292 -15.60 -3.82 2.04
CA LEU A 292 -14.61 -4.92 2.02
C LEU A 292 -14.38 -5.55 3.40
N TYR A 293 -14.34 -4.72 4.46
CA TYR A 293 -14.21 -5.22 5.82
C TYR A 293 -15.42 -6.09 6.24
N GLU A 294 -16.64 -5.67 5.89
CA GLU A 294 -17.87 -6.38 6.28
C GLU A 294 -18.11 -7.65 5.46
N ASP A 295 -17.79 -7.62 4.16
CA ASP A 295 -18.13 -8.71 3.22
C ASP A 295 -17.03 -9.79 3.14
N GLU A 296 -15.75 -9.41 3.16
CA GLU A 296 -14.65 -10.32 2.80
C GLU A 296 -13.72 -10.67 3.99
N VAL A 297 -13.61 -9.81 5.00
CA VAL A 297 -12.69 -10.04 6.14
C VAL A 297 -13.38 -10.84 7.24
N SER A 298 -13.13 -12.16 7.27
CA SER A 298 -13.76 -13.09 8.22
C SER A 298 -12.86 -13.54 9.38
N ASP A 299 -11.53 -13.56 9.21
CA ASP A 299 -10.62 -13.98 10.26
C ASP A 299 -10.58 -12.97 11.43
N SER A 300 -10.65 -13.48 12.66
CA SER A 300 -10.75 -12.63 13.86
C SER A 300 -9.55 -11.69 14.07
N LYS A 301 -8.33 -12.13 13.73
CA LYS A 301 -7.12 -11.30 13.89
C LYS A 301 -7.06 -10.25 12.78
N ALA A 302 -7.35 -10.66 11.55
CA ALA A 302 -7.44 -9.76 10.40
C ALA A 302 -8.54 -8.70 10.60
N GLN A 303 -9.70 -9.07 11.15
CA GLN A 303 -10.78 -8.14 11.48
C GLN A 303 -10.32 -7.06 12.47
N LEU A 304 -9.65 -7.45 13.57
CA LEU A 304 -9.13 -6.48 14.53
C LEU A 304 -8.11 -5.53 13.88
N ALA A 305 -7.17 -6.08 13.10
CA ALA A 305 -6.16 -5.28 12.42
C ALA A 305 -6.79 -4.30 11.42
N ALA A 306 -7.76 -4.77 10.62
CA ALA A 306 -8.47 -3.96 9.64
C ALA A 306 -9.28 -2.84 10.30
N ILE A 307 -10.12 -3.15 11.30
CA ILE A 307 -10.93 -2.11 11.96
C ILE A 307 -10.08 -1.10 12.72
N THR A 308 -8.99 -1.55 13.36
CA THR A 308 -8.03 -0.67 14.02
C THR A 308 -7.41 0.30 13.02
N LEU A 309 -7.02 -0.21 11.84
CA LEU A 309 -6.46 0.61 10.78
C LEU A 309 -7.49 1.59 10.19
N ILE A 310 -8.75 1.18 10.01
CA ILE A 310 -9.84 2.06 9.56
C ILE A 310 -10.04 3.20 10.57
N ILE A 311 -10.14 2.88 11.87
CA ILE A 311 -10.30 3.87 12.95
C ILE A 311 -9.12 4.85 12.95
N ALA A 312 -7.89 4.35 12.87
CA ALA A 312 -6.69 5.19 12.87
C ALA A 312 -6.62 6.08 11.62
N THR A 313 -6.99 5.55 10.44
CA THR A 313 -7.03 6.32 9.19
C THR A 313 -8.05 7.44 9.29
N PHE A 314 -9.27 7.13 9.73
CA PHE A 314 -10.34 8.12 9.89
C PHE A 314 -10.00 9.16 10.97
N GLU A 315 -9.25 8.78 12.01
CA GLU A 315 -8.71 9.74 12.99
C GLU A 315 -7.75 10.75 12.33
N GLN A 316 -6.94 10.35 11.36
CA GLN A 316 -6.01 11.27 10.69
C GLN A 316 -6.67 12.16 9.65
N ILE A 317 -7.79 11.73 9.05
CA ILE A 317 -8.53 12.49 8.06
C ILE A 317 -9.18 13.73 8.70
N ASN A 318 -9.01 14.88 8.06
CA ASN A 318 -9.48 16.18 8.56
C ASN A 318 -10.41 16.91 7.58
N CYS A 319 -10.77 16.30 6.45
CA CYS A 319 -11.61 16.93 5.43
C CYS A 319 -13.12 16.80 5.66
N PHE A 320 -13.57 15.98 6.60
CA PHE A 320 -15.01 15.75 6.80
C PHE A 320 -15.70 16.85 7.60
N GLY A 321 -16.85 17.30 7.11
CA GLY A 321 -17.84 18.05 7.87
C GLY A 321 -18.61 17.18 8.85
N SER A 322 -19.43 17.80 9.71
CA SER A 322 -20.21 17.09 10.72
C SER A 322 -21.20 16.08 10.14
N GLU A 323 -21.77 16.38 8.97
CA GLU A 323 -22.77 15.54 8.30
C GLU A 323 -22.20 14.20 7.84
N ASN A 324 -21.00 14.20 7.26
CA ASN A 324 -20.34 13.00 6.74
C ASN A 324 -19.50 12.28 7.80
N ALA A 325 -18.95 13.00 8.78
CA ALA A 325 -18.15 12.39 9.84
C ALA A 325 -18.99 11.53 10.79
N GLU A 326 -20.21 11.95 11.10
CA GLU A 326 -21.07 11.30 12.10
C GLU A 326 -21.48 9.85 11.73
N PRO A 327 -21.95 9.56 10.50
CA PRO A 327 -22.20 8.19 10.06
C PRO A 327 -20.95 7.31 10.15
N MET A 328 -19.79 7.81 9.72
CA MET A 328 -18.52 7.06 9.75
C MET A 328 -18.05 6.73 11.16
N ARG A 329 -18.18 7.68 12.10
CA ARG A 329 -17.89 7.46 13.53
C ARG A 329 -18.78 6.36 14.12
N THR A 330 -20.08 6.44 13.82
CA THR A 330 -21.04 5.45 14.30
C THR A 330 -20.77 4.08 13.70
N GLN A 331 -20.42 4.00 12.41
CA GLN A 331 -20.05 2.74 11.76
C GLN A 331 -18.77 2.13 12.36
N CYS A 332 -17.73 2.94 12.62
CA CYS A 332 -16.53 2.49 13.34
C CYS A 332 -16.89 1.88 14.71
N ALA A 333 -17.71 2.58 15.50
CA ALA A 333 -18.14 2.13 16.82
C ALA A 333 -18.98 0.85 16.77
N LEU A 334 -19.84 0.72 15.75
CA LEU A 334 -20.64 -0.47 15.52
C LEU A 334 -19.75 -1.67 15.16
N ALA A 335 -18.86 -1.52 14.18
CA ALA A 335 -17.93 -2.53 13.74
C ALA A 335 -17.01 -3.00 14.88
N ALA A 336 -16.42 -2.08 15.64
CA ALA A 336 -15.63 -2.38 16.83
C ALA A 336 -16.42 -3.19 17.87
N SER A 337 -17.72 -2.90 18.03
CA SER A 337 -18.60 -3.61 18.95
C SER A 337 -19.12 -4.95 18.44
N LYS A 338 -18.94 -5.28 17.16
CA LYS A 338 -19.33 -6.58 16.56
C LYS A 338 -18.19 -7.61 16.59
N LEU A 339 -16.99 -7.23 17.03
CA LEU A 339 -15.86 -8.15 17.17
C LEU A 339 -16.21 -9.31 18.11
N LEU A 340 -15.82 -10.53 17.72
CA LEU A 340 -16.17 -11.77 18.41
C LEU A 340 -15.47 -11.91 19.77
N LYS A 341 -14.17 -11.57 19.82
CA LYS A 341 -13.34 -11.71 21.02
C LYS A 341 -13.51 -10.49 21.92
N LYS A 342 -13.84 -10.71 23.20
CA LYS A 342 -14.06 -9.65 24.19
C LYS A 342 -12.86 -8.72 24.42
N PRO A 343 -11.61 -9.22 24.52
CA PRO A 343 -10.45 -8.34 24.68
C PRO A 343 -10.28 -7.39 23.48
N ASP A 344 -10.42 -7.93 22.27
CA ASP A 344 -10.30 -7.20 21.01
C ASP A 344 -11.44 -6.18 20.85
N GLN A 345 -12.67 -6.58 21.20
CA GLN A 345 -13.84 -5.70 21.27
C GLN A 345 -13.61 -4.54 22.25
N SER A 346 -13.05 -4.79 23.44
CA SER A 346 -12.76 -3.74 24.43
C SER A 346 -11.73 -2.74 23.89
N ARG A 347 -10.61 -3.24 23.32
CA ARG A 347 -9.55 -2.39 22.75
C ARG A 347 -10.06 -1.55 21.58
N ALA A 348 -10.76 -2.16 20.63
CA ALA A 348 -11.29 -1.45 19.47
C ALA A 348 -12.33 -0.38 19.85
N VAL A 349 -13.25 -0.69 20.78
CA VAL A 349 -14.24 0.28 21.27
C VAL A 349 -13.57 1.43 22.02
N ALA A 350 -12.50 1.16 22.76
CA ALA A 350 -11.73 2.22 23.42
C ALA A 350 -11.03 3.15 22.41
N LEU A 351 -10.52 2.60 21.30
CA LEU A 351 -9.92 3.40 20.22
C LEU A 351 -10.92 4.34 19.56
N CYS A 352 -12.19 3.93 19.42
CA CYS A 352 -13.25 4.79 18.89
C CYS A 352 -13.44 6.09 19.71
N ALA A 353 -13.03 6.14 20.98
CA ALA A 353 -13.10 7.38 21.77
C ALA A 353 -12.29 8.53 21.14
N HIS A 354 -11.19 8.21 20.44
CA HIS A 354 -10.37 9.21 19.72
C HIS A 354 -11.07 9.78 18.49
N LEU A 355 -12.08 9.11 17.95
CA LEU A 355 -12.88 9.65 16.86
C LEU A 355 -13.80 10.78 17.32
N PHE A 356 -14.19 10.76 18.60
CA PHE A 356 -15.07 11.76 19.21
C PHE A 356 -14.31 12.87 19.95
N TRP A 357 -13.07 12.63 20.37
CA TRP A 357 -12.27 13.64 21.07
C TRP A 357 -10.82 13.71 20.59
N LYS A 358 -10.44 14.90 20.12
CA LYS A 358 -9.06 15.28 19.83
C LYS A 358 -8.65 16.46 20.70
N GLY A 359 -7.38 16.44 21.13
CA GLY A 359 -6.80 17.58 21.83
C GLY A 359 -6.72 18.82 20.92
N PRO A 360 -6.63 20.02 21.50
CA PRO A 360 -6.46 21.24 20.72
C PRO A 360 -5.18 21.16 19.88
N LYS A 361 -5.25 21.59 18.62
CA LYS A 361 -4.08 21.83 17.76
C LYS A 361 -3.96 23.33 17.54
N ASP A 362 -2.79 23.90 17.82
CA ASP A 362 -2.51 25.34 17.68
C ASP A 362 -3.56 26.24 18.37
N GLY A 363 -4.00 25.85 19.57
CA GLY A 363 -5.00 26.57 20.37
C GLY A 363 -6.44 26.51 19.84
N LYS A 364 -6.70 25.83 18.72
CA LYS A 364 -8.04 25.62 18.16
C LYS A 364 -8.59 24.26 18.57
N GLN A 365 -9.80 24.27 19.13
CA GLN A 365 -10.55 23.05 19.39
C GLN A 365 -11.07 22.44 18.09
N TRP A 366 -11.12 21.12 18.04
CA TRP A 366 -11.68 20.41 16.90
C TRP A 366 -13.19 20.58 16.89
N ALA A 367 -13.74 21.09 15.78
CA ALA A 367 -15.16 21.42 15.66
C ALA A 367 -16.11 20.22 15.88
N LEU A 368 -15.60 19.00 15.71
CA LEU A 368 -16.36 17.77 15.84
C LEU A 368 -16.18 17.07 17.20
N ASN A 369 -15.60 17.75 18.19
CA ASN A 369 -15.40 17.20 19.54
C ASN A 369 -16.73 16.94 20.24
N ASP A 370 -16.89 15.73 20.78
CA ASP A 370 -18.01 15.31 21.62
C ASP A 370 -17.48 14.57 22.85
N ALA A 371 -17.40 15.30 23.95
CA ALA A 371 -16.86 14.81 25.22
C ALA A 371 -17.67 13.64 25.81
N SER A 372 -19.00 13.70 25.67
CA SER A 372 -19.91 12.68 26.21
C SER A 372 -19.74 11.36 25.48
N ARG A 373 -19.72 11.39 24.15
CA ARG A 373 -19.60 10.17 23.34
C ARG A 373 -18.24 9.52 23.44
N ALA A 374 -17.17 10.31 23.60
CA ALA A 374 -15.85 9.78 23.94
C ALA A 374 -15.87 9.02 25.27
N LEU A 375 -16.53 9.58 26.31
CA LEU A 375 -16.70 8.92 27.60
C LEU A 375 -17.55 7.65 27.51
N ASP A 376 -18.62 7.66 26.71
CA ASP A 376 -19.49 6.50 26.52
C ASP A 376 -18.74 5.33 25.86
N CYS A 377 -17.85 5.62 24.91
CA CYS A 377 -16.95 4.62 24.31
C CYS A 377 -16.05 3.99 25.38
N LEU A 378 -15.40 4.80 26.23
CA LEU A 378 -14.55 4.30 27.30
C LEU A 378 -15.33 3.48 28.34
N LYS A 379 -16.51 3.96 28.77
CA LYS A 379 -17.39 3.20 29.69
C LYS A 379 -17.87 1.89 29.07
N LYS A 380 -18.16 1.86 27.76
CA LYS A 380 -18.51 0.63 27.04
C LYS A 380 -17.31 -0.32 26.99
N ALA A 381 -16.12 0.18 26.69
CA ALA A 381 -14.90 -0.63 26.68
C ALA A 381 -14.59 -1.24 28.05
N ALA A 382 -14.74 -0.48 29.14
CA ALA A 382 -14.56 -0.96 30.51
C ALA A 382 -15.59 -2.05 30.89
N ARG A 383 -16.85 -1.89 30.48
CA ARG A 383 -17.88 -2.93 30.66
C ARG A 383 -17.55 -4.20 29.88
N VAL A 384 -17.06 -4.08 28.66
CA VAL A 384 -16.64 -5.23 27.84
C VAL A 384 -15.41 -5.92 28.43
N ALA A 385 -14.45 -5.15 28.97
CA ALA A 385 -13.28 -5.71 29.66
C ALA A 385 -13.72 -6.61 30.82
N GLN A 386 -14.66 -6.17 31.64
CA GLN A 386 -15.23 -6.94 32.77
C GLN A 386 -16.05 -8.18 32.34
N GLN A 387 -16.42 -8.29 31.06
CA GLN A 387 -17.07 -9.50 30.52
C GLN A 387 -16.06 -10.57 30.10
N CYS A 388 -14.75 -10.30 30.17
CA CYS A 388 -13.74 -11.32 29.91
C CYS A 388 -13.75 -12.34 31.07
N MET A 389 -13.64 -13.64 30.77
CA MET A 389 -13.69 -14.67 31.81
C MET A 389 -12.41 -14.70 32.67
N ASP A 390 -11.28 -14.33 32.08
CA ASP A 390 -9.97 -14.37 32.71
C ASP A 390 -9.67 -13.06 33.45
N GLY A 391 -9.46 -13.13 34.77
CA GLY A 391 -9.19 -11.97 35.62
C GLY A 391 -7.87 -11.26 35.31
N GLY A 392 -6.84 -11.97 34.85
CA GLY A 392 -5.59 -11.38 34.39
C GLY A 392 -5.81 -10.51 33.16
N VAL A 393 -6.59 -11.02 32.20
CA VAL A 393 -7.01 -10.25 31.01
C VAL A 393 -7.87 -9.04 31.39
N GLN A 394 -8.79 -9.19 32.36
CA GLN A 394 -9.58 -8.06 32.88
C GLN A 394 -8.67 -6.97 33.45
N ALA A 395 -7.74 -7.34 34.35
CA ALA A 395 -6.79 -6.42 34.98
C ALA A 395 -5.92 -5.69 33.95
N GLN A 396 -5.41 -6.43 32.95
CA GLN A 396 -4.62 -5.87 31.87
C GLN A 396 -5.42 -4.85 31.04
N LEU A 397 -6.64 -5.18 30.62
CA LEU A 397 -7.49 -4.28 29.83
C LEU A 397 -7.89 -3.03 30.62
N LEU A 398 -8.18 -3.16 31.91
CA LEU A 398 -8.48 -2.01 32.76
C LEU A 398 -7.26 -1.10 32.94
N ALA A 399 -6.05 -1.66 33.08
CA ALA A 399 -4.82 -0.90 33.13
C ALA A 399 -4.54 -0.15 31.81
N GLU A 400 -4.74 -0.81 30.65
CA GLU A 400 -4.67 -0.13 29.34
C GLU A 400 -5.70 1.00 29.21
N LEU A 401 -6.93 0.78 29.71
CA LEU A 401 -7.99 1.78 29.71
C LEU A 401 -7.62 2.99 30.58
N LEU A 402 -7.04 2.78 31.76
CA LEU A 402 -6.61 3.87 32.64
C LEU A 402 -5.70 4.86 31.89
N GLY A 403 -4.75 4.37 31.10
CA GLY A 403 -3.92 5.22 30.25
C GLY A 403 -4.71 6.04 29.23
N ARG A 404 -5.78 5.46 28.64
CA ARG A 404 -6.68 6.18 27.70
C ARG A 404 -7.56 7.22 28.41
N TYR A 405 -8.06 6.91 29.61
CA TYR A 405 -8.78 7.87 30.46
C TYR A 405 -7.89 9.07 30.79
N ALA A 406 -6.65 8.81 31.21
CA ALA A 406 -5.65 9.82 31.49
C ALA A 406 -5.38 10.70 30.26
N LEU A 407 -5.06 10.09 29.11
CA LEU A 407 -4.76 10.79 27.87
C LEU A 407 -5.88 11.73 27.40
N LEU A 408 -7.15 11.29 27.42
CA LEU A 408 -8.26 12.13 26.99
C LEU A 408 -8.56 13.28 27.98
N ARG A 409 -8.35 13.07 29.29
CA ARG A 409 -8.43 14.14 30.29
C ARG A 409 -7.33 15.17 30.06
N GLU A 410 -6.09 14.73 29.90
CA GLU A 410 -4.95 15.61 29.60
C GLU A 410 -5.18 16.42 28.32
N ARG A 411 -5.87 15.86 27.32
CA ARG A 411 -6.29 16.55 26.09
C ARG A 411 -7.47 17.53 26.27
N GLY A 412 -7.91 17.80 27.50
CA GLY A 412 -8.94 18.81 27.78
C GLY A 412 -10.38 18.29 27.91
N ASN A 413 -10.63 16.98 27.94
CA ASN A 413 -12.00 16.46 28.06
C ASN A 413 -12.51 16.57 29.51
N ALA A 414 -13.34 17.58 29.78
CA ALA A 414 -13.90 17.84 31.10
C ALA A 414 -14.88 16.76 31.61
N SER A 415 -15.49 15.96 30.72
CA SER A 415 -16.40 14.88 31.12
C SER A 415 -15.69 13.74 31.85
N LEU A 416 -14.37 13.61 31.68
CA LEU A 416 -13.54 12.63 32.36
C LEU A 416 -13.10 13.17 33.73
N THR A 417 -13.93 13.02 34.76
CA THR A 417 -13.64 13.51 36.11
C THR A 417 -12.55 12.70 36.82
N THR A 418 -11.86 13.31 37.79
CA THR A 418 -10.88 12.61 38.65
C THR A 418 -11.52 11.44 39.42
N ALA A 419 -12.78 11.57 39.82
CA ALA A 419 -13.53 10.49 40.46
C ALA A 419 -13.70 9.25 39.57
N LEU A 420 -13.86 9.42 38.25
CA LEU A 420 -13.92 8.29 37.32
C LEU A 420 -12.56 7.59 37.18
N ILE A 421 -11.47 8.37 37.18
CA ILE A 421 -10.11 7.83 37.12
C ILE A 421 -9.79 7.05 38.40
N ASP A 422 -10.13 7.60 39.57
CA ASP A 422 -9.97 6.91 40.85
C ASP A 422 -10.78 5.61 40.90
N ALA A 423 -12.05 5.62 40.45
CA ALA A 423 -12.86 4.40 40.40
C ALA A 423 -12.23 3.30 39.53
N VAL A 424 -11.58 3.65 38.42
CA VAL A 424 -10.84 2.68 37.58
C VAL A 424 -9.58 2.18 38.30
N ILE A 425 -8.85 3.06 38.99
CA ILE A 425 -7.66 2.70 39.79
C ILE A 425 -8.02 1.71 40.89
N GLN A 426 -9.08 1.99 41.68
CA GLN A 426 -9.52 1.07 42.74
C GLN A 426 -9.93 -0.27 42.17
N LYS A 427 -10.65 -0.28 41.06
CA LYS A 427 -11.05 -1.53 40.41
C LYS A 427 -9.86 -2.36 39.92
N ILE A 428 -8.82 -1.73 39.35
CA ILE A 428 -7.61 -2.46 38.95
C ILE A 428 -6.92 -3.11 40.17
N ARG A 429 -6.87 -2.40 41.31
CA ARG A 429 -6.29 -2.94 42.54
C ARG A 429 -7.08 -4.11 43.09
N GLU A 430 -8.41 -4.02 43.07
CA GLU A 430 -9.30 -5.12 43.45
C GLU A 430 -9.06 -6.36 42.59
N GLU A 431 -9.00 -6.21 41.26
CA GLU A 431 -8.72 -7.33 40.36
C GLU A 431 -7.32 -7.92 40.59
N LEU A 432 -6.28 -7.08 40.69
CA LEU A 432 -4.91 -7.54 40.93
C LEU A 432 -4.75 -8.27 42.28
N ALA A 433 -5.50 -7.88 43.31
CA ALA A 433 -5.46 -8.54 44.62
C ALA A 433 -6.10 -9.93 44.61
N ASN A 434 -7.01 -10.20 43.67
CA ASN A 434 -7.70 -11.48 43.53
C ASN A 434 -6.94 -12.49 42.65
N LEU A 435 -5.82 -12.09 42.04
CA LEU A 435 -5.03 -12.93 41.14
C LEU A 435 -3.86 -13.60 41.85
N ASP A 436 -3.61 -14.85 41.51
CA ASP A 436 -2.41 -15.56 41.94
C ASP A 436 -1.15 -14.93 41.32
N GLN A 437 -0.05 -14.94 42.07
CA GLN A 437 1.20 -14.40 41.56
C GLN A 437 1.73 -15.24 40.40
N SER A 438 1.88 -14.60 39.23
CA SER A 438 2.47 -15.15 38.02
C SER A 438 3.34 -14.09 37.34
N GLU A 439 4.20 -14.52 36.42
CA GLU A 439 5.02 -13.59 35.62
C GLU A 439 4.16 -12.59 34.84
N GLU A 440 2.99 -13.01 34.35
CA GLU A 440 2.03 -12.14 33.65
C GLU A 440 1.45 -11.07 34.59
N VAL A 441 1.06 -11.46 35.80
CA VAL A 441 0.51 -10.53 36.81
C VAL A 441 1.57 -9.52 37.27
N GLU A 442 2.84 -9.93 37.37
CA GLU A 442 3.94 -9.00 37.64
C GLU A 442 4.11 -7.97 36.53
N GLN A 443 3.99 -8.37 35.25
CA GLN A 443 4.05 -7.44 34.12
C GLN A 443 2.89 -6.45 34.13
N ILE A 444 1.66 -6.91 34.41
CA ILE A 444 0.48 -6.04 34.54
C ILE A 444 0.66 -5.06 35.69
N THR A 445 1.17 -5.53 36.83
CA THR A 445 1.44 -4.70 38.02
C THR A 445 2.48 -3.62 37.73
N LYS A 446 3.56 -3.96 37.01
CA LYS A 446 4.57 -3.00 36.55
C LYS A 446 3.96 -1.95 35.61
N HIS A 447 3.14 -2.38 34.64
CA HIS A 447 2.45 -1.46 33.73
C HIS A 447 1.51 -0.49 34.48
N PHE A 448 0.74 -1.00 35.43
CA PHE A 448 -0.13 -0.19 36.28
C PHE A 448 0.66 0.81 37.13
N HIS A 449 1.75 0.37 37.77
CA HIS A 449 2.63 1.24 38.56
C HIS A 449 3.24 2.37 37.72
N ASN A 450 3.72 2.08 36.51
CA ASN A 450 4.23 3.09 35.59
C ASN A 450 3.17 4.12 35.21
N THR A 451 1.92 3.69 35.06
CA THR A 451 0.78 4.57 34.76
C THR A 451 0.45 5.47 35.95
N LEU A 452 0.47 4.94 37.18
CA LEU A 452 0.30 5.73 38.40
C LEU A 452 1.44 6.75 38.59
N GLN A 453 2.67 6.35 38.28
CA GLN A 453 3.82 7.26 38.32
C GLN A 453 3.67 8.40 37.31
N HIS A 454 3.21 8.11 36.08
CA HIS A 454 2.88 9.14 35.09
C HIS A 454 1.82 10.11 35.62
N LEU A 455 0.72 9.61 36.19
CA LEU A 455 -0.32 10.46 36.80
C LEU A 455 0.25 11.35 37.91
N LYS A 456 1.10 10.79 38.78
CA LYS A 456 1.76 11.54 39.85
C LYS A 456 2.68 12.64 39.28
N ASN A 457 3.48 12.34 38.27
CA ASN A 457 4.33 13.33 37.61
C ASN A 457 3.50 14.47 36.99
N ARG A 458 2.31 14.16 36.44
CA ARG A 458 1.40 15.17 35.87
C ARG A 458 0.65 15.97 36.93
N MET A 459 0.49 15.44 38.14
CA MET A 459 0.01 16.20 39.31
C MET A 459 1.05 17.21 39.79
N GLU A 460 2.33 16.79 39.82
CA GLU A 460 3.44 17.63 40.28
C GLU A 460 3.84 18.69 39.23
N CYS A 461 3.73 18.36 37.94
CA CYS A 461 4.02 19.23 36.80
C CYS A 461 2.82 19.31 35.86
N PRO A 462 1.80 20.14 36.17
CA PRO A 462 0.62 20.28 35.33
C PRO A 462 0.96 20.93 33.99
N ASP A 463 0.33 20.44 32.93
CA ASP A 463 0.40 21.04 31.60
C ASP A 463 -0.40 22.34 31.59
N PRO A 464 0.14 23.47 31.11
CA PRO A 464 -0.63 24.71 31.00
C PRO A 464 -1.86 24.59 30.09
N ASP A 465 -1.82 23.70 29.09
CA ASP A 465 -2.88 23.55 28.08
C ASP A 465 -3.83 22.36 28.34
N GLY A 466 -3.56 21.55 29.37
CA GLY A 466 -4.30 20.32 29.68
C GLY A 466 -5.09 20.38 30.98
N LEU A 467 -6.08 19.49 31.14
CA LEU A 467 -6.76 19.36 32.45
C LEU A 467 -5.87 18.58 33.42
N GLY A 468 -5.50 19.22 34.53
CA GLY A 468 -4.78 18.59 35.63
C GLY A 468 -5.62 17.57 36.42
N TYR A 469 -5.04 17.01 37.47
CA TYR A 469 -5.65 15.97 38.32
C TYR A 469 -6.00 16.48 39.72
N GLU A 470 -6.56 17.69 39.81
CA GLU A 470 -6.95 18.31 41.08
C GLU A 470 -7.89 17.41 41.89
N GLY A 471 -7.51 17.12 43.14
CA GLY A 471 -8.30 16.29 44.07
C GLY A 471 -8.19 14.78 43.86
N LEU A 472 -7.38 14.28 42.92
CA LEU A 472 -7.09 12.85 42.80
C LEU A 472 -6.12 12.40 43.91
N VAL A 473 -6.46 11.36 44.66
CA VAL A 473 -5.57 10.79 45.68
C VAL A 473 -5.09 9.42 45.24
N LEU A 474 -3.81 9.31 44.89
CA LEU A 474 -3.16 8.06 44.52
C LEU A 474 -2.64 7.34 45.78
N SER A 475 -3.49 7.07 46.77
CA SER A 475 -3.10 6.35 48.00
C SER A 475 -3.08 4.85 47.75
#